data_AF-A0A8H6GHI5-F1
#
_entry.id   AF-A0A8H6GHI5-F1
#
_cell.length_a   1.000
_cell.length_b   1.000
_cell.length_c   1.000
_cell.angle_alpha   90.00
_cell.angle_beta   90.00
_cell.angle_gamma   90.00
#
_symmetry.space_group_name_H-M   'P 1'
#
loop_
_entity.id
_entity.type
_entity.pdbx_description
1 polymer ?
#
loop_
_entity_poly.entity_id
_entity_poly.type
_entity_poly.pdbx_seq_one_letter_code
_entity_poly.pdbx_strand_id
1 'polypeptide(L)'
;MQEVLDRLLSSLFHFEIFSRPIRRRTHVSFSGRIFCNIQPGDRLDHFIKVLQECKAEFLVNGKFIALDNIGDWGASEFEFPIRGTVTDMQTQLDIFLCWNVAGKQTKERISRSPFSLNELMEAQGWDTPQGRALRPQVGRRHKRRLNCHATWTRIKKARQ
;
A
#
# COMPACT_ATOMS: atom_id res chain seq x y z
N MET A 1 14.18 -27.19 9.77
CA MET A 1 12.73 -26.91 9.93
C MET A 1 12.46 -25.49 10.40
N GLN A 2 13.16 -24.98 11.42
CA GLN A 2 12.98 -23.59 11.90
C GLN A 2 13.16 -22.54 10.80
N GLU A 3 14.24 -22.61 10.01
CA GLU A 3 14.47 -21.68 8.88
C GLU A 3 13.35 -21.69 7.82
N VAL A 4 12.70 -22.84 7.62
CA VAL A 4 11.59 -22.96 6.68
C VAL A 4 10.35 -22.25 7.24
N LEU A 5 10.07 -22.43 8.53
CA LEU A 5 8.99 -21.72 9.22
C LEU A 5 9.26 -20.22 9.24
N ASP A 6 10.50 -19.81 9.50
CA ASP A 6 10.89 -18.40 9.54
C ASP A 6 10.67 -17.71 8.19
N ARG A 7 11.03 -18.37 7.08
CA ARG A 7 10.75 -17.88 5.72
C ARG A 7 9.25 -17.89 5.38
N LEU A 8 8.51 -18.90 5.86
CA LEU A 8 7.07 -18.95 5.65
C LEU A 8 6.39 -17.77 6.36
N LEU A 9 6.77 -17.47 7.60
CA LEU A 9 6.25 -16.34 8.36
C LEU A 9 6.50 -15.01 7.64
N SER A 10 7.73 -14.75 7.20
CA SER A 10 8.05 -13.49 6.53
C SER A 10 7.40 -13.39 5.14
N SER A 11 7.19 -14.52 4.46
CA SER A 11 6.56 -14.57 3.13
C SER A 11 5.07 -14.16 3.12
N LEU A 12 4.41 -14.17 4.27
CA LEU A 12 3.01 -13.75 4.41
C LEU A 12 2.85 -12.22 4.33
N PHE A 13 3.92 -11.48 4.57
CA PHE A 13 3.91 -10.03 4.56
C PHE A 13 4.35 -9.49 3.20
N HIS A 14 3.62 -8.50 2.72
CA HIS A 14 3.90 -7.79 1.48
C HIS A 14 3.91 -6.29 1.74
N PHE A 15 4.60 -5.56 0.86
CA PHE A 15 4.64 -4.11 0.91
C PHE A 15 4.16 -3.52 -0.40
N GLU A 16 3.40 -2.44 -0.28
CA GLU A 16 2.83 -1.70 -1.40
C GLU A 16 2.87 -0.21 -1.10
N ILE A 17 3.15 0.63 -2.12
CA ILE A 17 2.93 2.07 -2.00
C ILE A 17 1.46 2.39 -2.25
N PHE A 18 0.89 3.30 -1.46
CA PHE A 18 -0.50 3.77 -1.64
C PHE A 18 -0.55 5.11 -2.40
N SER A 19 0.61 5.71 -2.70
CA SER A 19 0.72 6.99 -3.38
C SER A 19 2.02 7.10 -4.16
N ARG A 20 2.04 7.96 -5.19
CA ARG A 20 3.27 8.28 -5.93
C ARG A 20 4.31 8.88 -4.98
N PRO A 21 5.55 8.33 -4.96
CA PRO A 21 6.64 8.93 -4.21
C PRO A 21 6.92 10.37 -4.66
N ILE A 22 7.24 11.23 -3.69
CA ILE A 22 7.46 12.65 -3.92
C ILE A 22 8.96 12.91 -3.96
N ARG A 23 9.48 13.28 -5.14
CA ARG A 23 10.88 13.66 -5.31
C ARG A 23 11.13 15.04 -4.69
N ARG A 24 12.09 15.13 -3.79
CA ARG A 24 12.64 16.37 -3.20
C ARG A 24 14.07 16.57 -3.71
N ARG A 25 14.68 17.70 -3.34
CA ARG A 25 16.05 18.04 -3.79
C ARG A 25 17.11 17.01 -3.39
N THR A 26 16.96 16.38 -2.23
CA THR A 26 17.99 15.51 -1.62
C THR A 26 17.53 14.08 -1.35
N HIS A 27 16.24 13.79 -1.54
CA HIS A 27 15.64 12.49 -1.22
C HIS A 27 14.29 12.34 -1.93
N VAL A 28 13.73 11.14 -1.85
CA VAL A 28 12.37 10.81 -2.27
C VAL A 28 11.58 10.36 -1.06
N SER A 29 10.46 11.01 -0.79
CA SER A 29 9.53 10.59 0.27
C SER A 29 8.54 9.57 -0.28
N PHE A 30 8.27 8.50 0.45
CA PHE A 30 7.28 7.49 0.10
C PHE A 30 6.33 7.20 1.24
N SER A 31 5.23 6.58 0.86
CA SER A 31 4.05 6.36 1.67
C SER A 31 3.43 5.05 1.20
N GLY A 32 3.49 4.02 2.04
CA GLY A 32 3.05 2.67 1.74
C GLY A 32 2.44 1.96 2.95
N ARG A 33 2.16 0.68 2.78
CA ARG A 33 1.66 -0.19 3.84
C ARG A 33 2.29 -1.57 3.74
N ILE A 34 2.54 -2.19 4.88
CA ILE A 34 2.80 -3.62 4.97
C ILE A 34 1.46 -4.29 5.26
N PHE A 35 1.10 -5.31 4.49
CA PHE A 35 -0.13 -6.07 4.73
C PHE A 35 0.17 -7.56 4.81
N CYS A 36 -0.72 -8.29 5.47
CA CYS A 36 -0.62 -9.74 5.63
C CYS A 36 -1.57 -10.42 4.64
N ASN A 37 -1.11 -11.47 3.98
CA ASN A 37 -1.91 -12.26 3.04
C ASN A 37 -2.84 -13.28 3.73
N ILE A 38 -2.88 -13.31 5.07
CA ILE A 38 -3.85 -14.11 5.82
C ILE A 38 -5.21 -13.39 5.81
N GLN A 39 -6.26 -14.12 5.47
CA GLN A 39 -7.63 -13.58 5.47
C GLN A 39 -8.06 -13.14 6.88
N PRO A 40 -8.85 -12.05 6.98
CA PRO A 40 -9.40 -11.58 8.26
C PRO A 40 -10.19 -12.64 9.03
N GLY A 41 -10.26 -12.48 10.35
CA GLY A 41 -10.96 -13.35 11.29
C GLY A 41 -10.01 -14.05 12.28
N ASP A 42 -10.55 -15.00 13.05
CA ASP A 42 -9.86 -15.61 14.20
C ASP A 42 -8.43 -16.12 13.94
N ARG A 43 -8.18 -16.60 12.71
CA ARG A 43 -6.84 -17.08 12.30
C ARG A 43 -5.83 -15.94 12.20
N LEU A 44 -6.22 -14.81 11.62
CA LEU A 44 -5.37 -13.63 11.56
C LEU A 44 -5.13 -13.10 12.97
N ASP A 45 -6.16 -13.03 13.81
CA ASP A 45 -6.01 -12.52 15.18
C ASP A 45 -5.06 -13.37 16.01
N HIS A 46 -5.23 -14.68 15.95
CA HIS A 46 -4.34 -15.60 16.64
C HIS A 46 -2.90 -15.44 16.13
N PHE A 47 -2.72 -15.34 14.82
CA PHE A 47 -1.42 -15.13 14.21
C PHE A 47 -0.75 -13.82 14.68
N ILE A 48 -1.48 -12.70 14.67
CA ILE A 48 -0.95 -11.41 15.12
C ILE A 48 -0.63 -11.43 16.62
N LYS A 49 -1.47 -12.05 17.45
CA LYS A 49 -1.19 -12.23 18.89
C LYS A 49 0.10 -12.99 19.13
N VAL A 50 0.34 -14.08 18.39
CA VAL A 50 1.60 -14.84 18.47
C VAL A 50 2.79 -13.97 18.07
N LEU A 51 2.68 -13.16 17.01
CA LEU A 51 3.75 -12.23 16.62
C LEU A 51 4.02 -11.18 17.71
N GLN A 52 2.99 -10.66 18.37
CA GLN A 52 3.13 -9.72 19.48
C GLN A 52 3.81 -10.37 20.70
N GLU A 53 3.44 -11.60 21.06
CA GLU A 53 4.09 -12.37 22.13
C GLU A 53 5.57 -12.62 21.84
N CYS A 54 5.92 -12.86 20.57
CA CYS A 54 7.29 -12.97 20.09
C CYS A 54 8.02 -11.62 19.97
N LYS A 55 7.40 -10.51 20.35
CA LYS A 55 7.94 -9.14 20.21
C LYS A 55 8.41 -8.86 18.78
N ALA A 56 7.57 -9.23 17.81
CA ALA A 56 7.90 -9.02 16.42
C ALA A 56 7.87 -7.52 16.05
N GLU A 57 8.75 -7.14 15.14
CA GLU A 57 8.96 -5.77 14.68
C GLU A 57 9.30 -5.77 13.18
N PHE A 58 8.91 -4.71 12.48
CA PHE A 58 9.40 -4.47 11.13
C PHE A 58 10.63 -3.57 11.17
N LEU A 59 11.70 -3.98 10.49
CA LEU A 59 12.86 -3.14 10.23
C LEU A 59 12.72 -2.56 8.82
N VAL A 60 12.42 -1.26 8.72
CA VAL A 60 12.27 -0.53 7.46
C VAL A 60 13.30 0.58 7.40
N ASN A 61 14.19 0.53 6.40
CA ASN A 61 15.22 1.56 6.20
C ASN A 61 16.04 1.86 7.47
N GLY A 62 16.43 0.80 8.20
CA GLY A 62 17.20 0.92 9.45
C GLY A 62 16.39 1.33 10.69
N LYS A 63 15.08 1.58 10.56
CA LYS A 63 14.20 1.91 11.68
C LYS A 63 13.34 0.71 12.08
N PHE A 64 13.41 0.32 13.34
CA PHE A 64 12.49 -0.66 13.93
C PHE A 64 11.13 -0.03 14.20
N ILE A 65 10.08 -0.77 13.86
CA ILE A 65 8.69 -0.38 14.00
C ILE A 65 7.95 -1.57 14.58
N ALA A 66 7.55 -1.42 15.83
CA ALA A 66 7.03 -2.51 16.63
C ALA A 66 5.51 -2.71 16.42
N LEU A 67 5.02 -3.94 16.60
CA LEU A 67 3.64 -4.38 16.29
C LEU A 67 2.59 -4.04 17.38
N ASP A 68 2.99 -3.29 18.39
CA ASP A 68 2.34 -3.11 19.70
C ASP A 68 1.27 -2.01 19.74
N ASN A 69 1.06 -1.27 18.65
CA ASN A 69 0.23 -0.06 18.68
C ASN A 69 -0.90 0.01 17.64
N ILE A 70 -1.29 -1.12 17.04
CA ILE A 70 -2.34 -1.07 16.03
C ILE A 70 -3.45 -2.05 16.35
N GLY A 71 -4.58 -1.49 16.78
CA GLY A 71 -5.96 -1.93 16.56
C GLY A 71 -6.35 -3.37 16.89
N ASP A 72 -7.64 -3.59 17.13
CA ASP A 72 -8.20 -4.93 17.10
C ASP A 72 -8.30 -5.36 15.63
N TRP A 73 -7.37 -6.21 15.18
CA TRP A 73 -7.37 -6.78 13.82
C TRP A 73 -8.48 -7.83 13.61
N GLY A 74 -9.22 -8.12 14.70
CA GLY A 74 -10.37 -9.02 14.84
C GLY A 74 -11.22 -9.26 13.59
N ALA A 75 -11.59 -8.15 12.97
CA ALA A 75 -12.59 -8.09 11.94
C ALA A 75 -12.07 -7.46 10.63
N SER A 76 -10.79 -7.10 10.54
CA SER A 76 -10.25 -6.30 9.43
C SER A 76 -8.93 -6.84 8.90
N GLU A 77 -8.59 -6.45 7.67
CA GLU A 77 -7.31 -6.79 7.06
C GLU A 77 -6.16 -6.18 7.86
N PHE A 78 -5.07 -6.94 8.04
CA PHE A 78 -3.86 -6.42 8.66
C PHE A 78 -3.21 -5.41 7.71
N GLU A 79 -3.12 -4.15 8.14
CA GLU A 79 -2.49 -3.07 7.38
C GLU A 79 -1.63 -2.17 8.28
N PHE A 80 -0.32 -2.28 8.14
CA PHE A 80 0.63 -1.47 8.89
C PHE A 80 1.11 -0.30 8.02
N PRO A 81 0.73 0.96 8.30
CA PRO A 81 1.16 2.11 7.50
C PRO A 81 2.64 2.41 7.69
N ILE A 82 3.36 2.62 6.59
CA ILE A 82 4.78 2.94 6.56
C ILE A 82 5.00 4.24 5.79
N ARG A 83 5.78 5.14 6.38
CA ARG A 83 6.26 6.36 5.74
C ARG A 83 7.76 6.44 5.91
N GLY A 84 8.45 6.88 4.86
CA GLY A 84 9.90 6.97 4.89
C GLY A 84 10.47 7.81 3.76
N THR A 85 11.79 7.85 3.73
CA THR A 85 12.56 8.56 2.70
C THR A 85 13.70 7.69 2.21
N VAL A 86 13.96 7.71 0.91
CA VAL A 86 15.11 7.06 0.27
C VAL A 86 15.90 8.10 -0.54
N THR A 87 17.14 7.80 -0.92
CA THR A 87 17.99 8.75 -1.65
C THR A 87 17.42 9.06 -3.04
N ASP A 88 17.02 8.03 -3.76
CA ASP A 88 16.42 8.14 -5.10
C ASP A 88 15.39 7.01 -5.35
N MET A 89 14.80 6.99 -6.54
CA MET A 89 13.79 5.99 -6.90
C MET A 89 14.33 4.57 -7.11
N GLN A 90 15.65 4.43 -7.32
CA GLN A 90 16.33 3.15 -7.56
C GLN A 90 16.93 2.57 -6.28
N THR A 91 16.98 3.36 -5.22
CA THR A 91 17.45 2.94 -3.90
C THR A 91 16.61 1.75 -3.43
N GLN A 92 17.29 0.65 -3.12
CA GLN A 92 16.63 -0.55 -2.61
C GLN A 92 16.04 -0.28 -1.23
N LEU A 93 14.76 -0.59 -1.09
CA LEU A 93 14.06 -0.60 0.18
C LEU A 93 14.00 -2.03 0.69
N ASP A 94 14.89 -2.35 1.64
CA ASP A 94 14.81 -3.60 2.40
C ASP A 94 13.81 -3.46 3.55
N ILE A 95 12.89 -4.42 3.63
CA ILE A 95 11.97 -4.57 4.74
C ILE A 95 12.14 -5.97 5.34
N PHE A 96 12.39 -6.03 6.64
CA PHE A 96 12.51 -7.28 7.36
C PHE A 96 11.43 -7.40 8.42
N LEU A 97 10.95 -8.62 8.63
CA LEU A 97 10.29 -9.02 9.86
C LEU A 97 11.37 -9.51 10.82
N CYS A 98 11.39 -8.96 12.02
CA CYS A 98 12.28 -9.34 13.12
C CYS A 98 11.42 -9.87 14.26
N TRP A 99 11.80 -10.96 14.91
CA TRP A 99 11.06 -11.49 16.05
C TRP A 99 11.97 -12.31 16.96
N ASN A 100 11.53 -12.55 18.19
CA ASN A 100 12.28 -13.32 19.16
C ASN A 100 11.61 -14.68 19.42
N VAL A 101 12.37 -15.75 19.22
CA VAL A 101 11.95 -17.11 19.62
C VAL A 101 12.99 -17.65 20.60
N ALA A 102 12.55 -17.97 21.82
CA ALA A 102 13.39 -18.58 22.86
C ALA A 102 14.71 -17.80 23.14
N GLY A 103 14.66 -16.47 23.10
CA GLY A 103 15.83 -15.61 23.35
C GLY A 103 16.71 -15.34 22.13
N LYS A 104 16.45 -15.99 20.99
CA LYS A 104 17.16 -15.75 19.73
C LYS A 104 16.36 -14.79 18.86
N GLN A 105 16.98 -13.68 18.47
CA GLN A 105 16.41 -12.78 17.48
C GLN A 105 16.59 -13.38 16.08
N THR A 106 15.48 -13.59 15.40
CA THR A 106 15.42 -13.97 13.98
C THR A 106 15.07 -12.73 13.16
N LYS A 107 15.62 -12.66 11.94
CA LYS A 107 15.41 -11.58 10.99
C LYS A 107 15.31 -12.16 9.60
N GLU A 108 14.17 -11.96 8.95
CA GLU A 108 13.91 -12.45 7.59
C GLU A 108 13.27 -11.37 6.73
N ARG A 109 13.57 -11.38 5.43
CA ARG A 109 12.97 -10.44 4.47
C ARG A 109 11.51 -10.77 4.27
N ILE A 110 10.67 -9.74 4.19
CA ILE A 110 9.28 -9.92 3.77
C ILE A 110 9.22 -10.28 2.28
N SER A 111 8.08 -10.79 1.83
CA SER A 111 7.91 -11.24 0.45
C SER A 111 8.20 -10.13 -0.57
N ARG A 112 8.91 -10.50 -1.64
CA ARG A 112 9.36 -9.64 -2.75
C ARG A 112 10.38 -8.54 -2.38
N SER A 113 10.82 -8.42 -1.12
CA SER A 113 11.91 -7.52 -0.70
C SER A 113 13.29 -8.11 -1.04
N PRO A 114 14.31 -7.29 -1.38
CA PRO A 114 14.25 -5.84 -1.59
C PRO A 114 13.58 -5.45 -2.91
N PHE A 115 13.00 -4.26 -2.92
CA PHE A 115 12.47 -3.61 -4.13
C PHE A 115 12.85 -2.12 -4.12
N SER A 116 13.02 -1.53 -5.30
CA SER A 116 13.11 -0.09 -5.48
C SER A 116 11.71 0.54 -5.57
N LEU A 117 11.61 1.85 -5.32
CA LEU A 117 10.34 2.54 -5.51
C LEU A 117 9.87 2.52 -6.97
N ASN A 118 10.79 2.43 -7.94
CA ASN A 118 10.45 2.26 -9.35
C ASN A 118 9.83 0.89 -9.62
N GLU A 119 10.43 -0.20 -9.12
CA GLU A 119 9.88 -1.55 -9.28
C GLU A 119 8.49 -1.66 -8.64
N LEU A 120 8.28 -1.06 -7.47
CA LEU A 120 6.95 -0.99 -6.86
C LEU A 120 5.95 -0.20 -7.71
N MET A 121 6.36 0.96 -8.23
CA MET A 121 5.51 1.76 -9.10
C MET A 121 5.11 1.02 -10.37
N GLU A 122 6.05 0.30 -10.99
CA GLU A 122 5.79 -0.51 -12.18
C GLU A 122 4.87 -1.69 -11.87
N ALA A 123 5.17 -2.46 -10.82
CA ALA A 123 4.37 -3.61 -10.41
C ALA A 123 2.92 -3.25 -10.04
N GLN A 124 2.71 -2.03 -9.54
CA GLN A 124 1.39 -1.52 -9.16
C GLN A 124 0.74 -0.62 -10.24
N GLY A 125 1.38 -0.45 -11.41
CA GLY A 125 0.85 0.35 -12.54
C GLY A 125 0.83 1.87 -12.31
N TRP A 126 1.56 2.37 -11.31
CA TRP A 126 1.68 3.80 -11.00
C TRP A 126 2.66 4.55 -11.91
N ASP A 127 3.52 3.83 -12.64
CA ASP A 127 4.43 4.35 -13.67
C ASP A 127 3.69 4.85 -14.92
N THR A 128 2.43 4.46 -15.11
CA THR A 128 1.61 4.90 -16.23
C THR A 128 1.56 6.44 -16.30
N PRO A 129 1.98 7.05 -17.43
CA PRO A 129 1.85 8.49 -17.61
C PRO A 129 0.38 8.89 -17.51
N GLN A 130 0.06 9.80 -16.58
CA GLN A 130 -1.29 10.36 -16.40
C GLN A 130 -1.81 11.15 -17.63
N GLY A 131 -1.07 11.16 -18.74
CA GLY A 131 -1.33 11.92 -19.97
C GLY A 131 -1.78 11.11 -21.19
N ARG A 132 -1.97 9.79 -21.09
CA ARG A 132 -2.68 9.02 -22.14
C ARG A 132 -3.91 8.32 -21.58
N ALA A 133 -4.81 9.10 -20.98
CA ALA A 133 -6.19 8.85 -21.35
C ALA A 133 -6.22 9.03 -22.87
N LEU A 134 -6.34 7.94 -23.63
CA LEU A 134 -6.87 7.99 -24.98
C LEU A 134 -8.21 8.68 -24.83
N ARG A 135 -8.23 10.02 -24.91
CA ARG A 135 -9.46 10.74 -25.15
C ARG A 135 -9.95 10.09 -26.43
N PRO A 136 -11.10 9.39 -26.44
CA PRO A 136 -11.69 9.06 -27.72
C PRO A 136 -11.69 10.39 -28.49
N GLN A 137 -11.17 10.38 -29.71
CA GLN A 137 -11.37 11.49 -30.62
C GLN A 137 -12.86 11.50 -30.93
N VAL A 138 -13.66 11.99 -29.97
CA VAL A 138 -15.05 12.29 -30.18
C VAL A 138 -14.98 13.49 -31.10
N GLY A 139 -15.17 13.22 -32.40
CA GLY A 139 -15.22 14.22 -33.44
C GLY A 139 -16.04 15.41 -32.94
N ARG A 140 -15.53 16.62 -33.20
CA ARG A 140 -16.08 17.90 -32.76
C ARG A 140 -17.61 17.90 -32.81
N ARG A 141 -18.28 17.52 -31.71
CA ARG A 141 -19.72 17.69 -31.58
C ARG A 141 -19.94 19.16 -31.32
N HIS A 142 -20.51 19.86 -32.31
CA HIS A 142 -20.99 21.22 -32.16
C HIS A 142 -21.76 21.34 -30.83
N LYS A 143 -21.30 22.22 -29.93
CA LYS A 143 -22.07 22.62 -28.75
C LYS A 143 -23.38 23.24 -29.25
N ARG A 144 -24.46 22.46 -29.31
CA ARG A 144 -25.80 23.01 -29.42
C ARG A 144 -26.06 23.77 -28.12
N ARG A 145 -26.07 25.10 -28.19
CA ARG A 145 -26.43 25.96 -27.05
C ARG A 145 -27.84 25.55 -26.61
N LEU A 146 -27.94 24.95 -25.43
CA LEU A 146 -29.23 24.72 -24.79
C LEU A 146 -29.83 26.09 -24.49
N ASN A 147 -30.99 26.38 -25.10
CA ASN A 147 -31.75 27.57 -24.78
C ASN A 147 -32.47 27.33 -23.45
N CYS A 148 -31.81 27.76 -22.37
CA CYS A 148 -32.25 27.59 -20.98
C CYS A 148 -33.68 28.08 -20.75
N HIS A 149 -34.08 29.14 -21.48
CA HIS A 149 -35.41 29.72 -21.35
C HIS A 149 -36.49 28.77 -21.87
N ALA A 150 -36.30 28.21 -23.07
CA ALA A 150 -37.24 27.25 -23.67
C ALA A 150 -37.34 25.95 -22.86
N THR A 151 -36.22 25.49 -22.29
CA THR A 151 -36.21 24.32 -21.40
C THR A 151 -37.00 24.62 -20.12
N TRP A 152 -36.89 25.84 -19.56
CA TRP A 152 -37.60 26.19 -18.33
C TRP A 152 -39.13 26.31 -18.56
N THR A 153 -39.56 26.85 -19.71
CA THR A 153 -40.99 26.94 -20.05
C THR A 153 -41.64 25.56 -20.18
N ARG A 154 -40.92 24.57 -20.74
CA ARG A 154 -41.41 23.19 -20.88
C ARG A 154 -41.62 22.50 -19.54
N ILE A 155 -40.70 22.67 -18.59
CA ILE A 155 -40.82 22.03 -17.26
C ILE A 155 -41.96 22.68 -16.47
N LYS A 156 -42.20 24.00 -16.60
CA LYS A 156 -43.35 24.66 -15.96
C LYS A 156 -44.70 24.14 -16.47
N LYS A 157 -44.82 23.93 -17.79
CA LYS A 157 -46.06 23.38 -18.39
C LYS A 157 -46.34 21.93 -17.96
N ALA A 158 -45.31 21.13 -17.69
CA ALA A 158 -45.47 19.74 -17.24
C ALA A 158 -45.84 19.61 -15.75
N ARG A 159 -45.93 20.72 -15.02
CA ARG A 159 -46.28 20.76 -13.58
C ARG A 159 -47.70 21.28 -13.31
N GLN A 160 -48.45 21.63 -14.36
CA GLN A 160 -49.89 21.88 -14.31
C GLN A 160 -50.61 20.65 -14.85
#